data_AF-A0A3C1W5S4-F1
#
_entry.id   AF-A0A3C1W5S4-F1
#
_cell.length_a   1.000
_cell.length_b   1.000
_cell.length_c   1.000
_cell.angle_alpha   90.00
_cell.angle_beta   90.00
_cell.angle_gamma   90.00
#
_symmetry.space_group_name_H-M   'P 1'
#
loop_
_entity.id
_entity.type
_entity.pdbx_description
1 polymer ?
#
loop_
_entity_poly.entity_id
_entity_poly.type
_entity_poly.pdbx_seq_one_letter_code
_entity_poly.pdbx_strand_id
1 'polypeptide(L)'
;MSSPRIIAKAPGIQIASTLITRSLPLVLLAIVAPLALLRASELPRLPSDLDPRAQTYAEQQKLPYLDEPYVSNAPEDLGDGLPVGALTGPGTEQAIKALLNDDKAGKYSNLDSVLLWKDGRLIFEMYNRRGRVDGPHYTMSITKTLTSITLARAIQLGLLRINDLDKPVISFMPQIDRSKIRPGVETITLRDALSMKSGLRFPDKNFARALGGKYQRQKFFQALFENTEPVTPGKKQYRYTGTDPSLIMMIVDILAPGTARDFIAREVAGKVGAVYHWDNQPCGLPKCGAGSSFTARSLLKFGIMLIQGGRYGNEQLLSADYLKLVMSSQKGEGYFYHFHNRQKKAAGRRVHMI
;
A
#
# COMPACT_ATOMS: atom_id res chain seq x y z
N MET A 1 -3.22 21.76 82.13
CA MET A 1 -3.99 21.84 83.39
C MET A 1 -5.41 22.23 83.02
N SER A 2 -6.25 21.26 82.66
CA SER A 2 -7.18 20.54 83.56
C SER A 2 -8.43 21.37 83.86
N SER A 3 -9.52 21.12 83.11
CA SER A 3 -10.87 21.02 83.67
C SER A 3 -11.88 20.42 82.67
N PRO A 4 -12.97 19.81 83.18
CA PRO A 4 -13.52 18.57 82.62
C PRO A 4 -14.91 18.72 81.97
N ARG A 5 -15.35 17.65 81.31
CA ARG A 5 -16.74 17.40 80.89
C ARG A 5 -17.64 17.14 82.11
N ILE A 6 -18.94 17.51 82.02
CA ILE A 6 -20.12 16.61 82.10
C ILE A 6 -21.47 17.39 82.09
N ILE A 7 -22.27 17.08 81.05
CA ILE A 7 -23.73 16.80 80.95
C ILE A 7 -24.76 17.72 81.66
N ALA A 8 -25.70 18.28 80.87
CA ALA A 8 -27.11 18.39 81.26
C ALA A 8 -28.09 18.40 80.05
N LYS A 9 -29.26 17.80 80.33
CA LYS A 9 -30.46 17.43 79.56
C LYS A 9 -31.09 18.42 78.55
N ALA A 10 -31.82 17.80 77.61
CA ALA A 10 -32.70 18.36 76.56
C ALA A 10 -33.92 19.16 77.07
N PRO A 11 -34.55 19.96 76.18
CA PRO A 11 -35.88 19.62 75.63
C PRO A 11 -35.89 19.83 74.09
N GLY A 12 -36.67 19.12 73.27
CA GLY A 12 -38.12 19.22 73.15
C GLY A 12 -38.49 19.55 71.69
N ILE A 13 -38.88 18.52 70.94
CA ILE A 13 -39.83 18.46 69.81
C ILE A 13 -39.95 19.68 68.86
N GLN A 14 -39.59 19.48 67.59
CA GLN A 14 -40.47 19.86 66.47
C GLN A 14 -40.15 19.01 65.23
N ILE A 15 -41.11 18.17 64.84
CA ILE A 15 -41.07 17.36 63.62
C ILE A 15 -41.53 18.27 62.48
N ALA A 16 -40.59 18.73 61.66
CA ALA A 16 -40.88 19.35 60.38
C ALA A 16 -40.51 18.34 59.27
N SER A 17 -41.53 17.78 58.63
CA SER A 17 -41.41 16.90 57.47
C SER A 17 -40.76 17.66 56.31
N THR A 18 -39.46 17.49 56.10
CA THR A 18 -38.79 17.95 54.89
C THR A 18 -38.90 16.86 53.83
N LEU A 19 -39.77 17.07 52.84
CA LEU A 19 -39.81 16.30 51.60
C LEU A 19 -38.46 16.47 50.88
N ILE A 20 -37.57 15.49 51.03
CA ILE A 20 -36.38 15.39 50.18
C ILE A 20 -36.88 14.85 48.83
N THR A 21 -37.14 15.76 47.89
CA THR A 21 -37.22 15.43 46.47
C THR A 21 -35.84 14.97 46.02
N ARG A 22 -35.63 13.65 46.00
CA ARG A 22 -34.51 13.03 45.30
C ARG A 22 -34.69 13.26 43.81
N SER A 23 -34.09 14.32 43.28
CA SER A 23 -33.79 14.44 41.86
C SER A 23 -32.72 13.39 41.52
N LEU A 24 -33.16 12.22 41.02
CA LEU A 24 -32.25 11.32 40.31
C LEU A 24 -31.66 12.09 39.11
N PRO A 25 -30.33 12.06 38.88
CA PRO A 25 -29.80 12.51 37.62
C PRO A 25 -30.34 11.55 36.55
N LEU A 26 -31.16 12.07 35.65
CA LEU A 26 -31.51 11.40 34.42
C LEU A 26 -30.20 11.24 33.64
N VAL A 27 -29.54 10.09 33.79
CA VAL A 27 -28.49 9.68 32.87
C VAL A 27 -29.21 9.48 31.55
N LEU A 28 -29.14 10.48 30.68
CA LEU A 28 -29.56 10.35 29.30
C LEU A 28 -28.62 9.34 28.65
N LEU A 29 -28.97 8.05 28.74
CA LEU A 29 -28.43 7.06 27.83
C LEU A 29 -28.83 7.56 26.45
N ALA A 30 -27.90 8.16 25.73
CA ALA A 30 -28.04 8.33 24.31
C ALA A 30 -28.14 6.92 23.73
N ILE A 31 -29.37 6.43 23.59
CA ILE A 31 -29.67 5.29 22.75
C ILE A 31 -29.37 5.77 21.35
N VAL A 32 -28.12 5.58 20.92
CA VAL A 32 -27.78 5.57 19.51
C VAL A 32 -28.59 4.41 18.96
N ALA A 33 -29.71 4.73 18.34
CA ALA A 33 -30.47 3.75 17.57
C ALA A 33 -29.47 3.06 16.63
N PRO A 34 -29.44 1.72 16.57
CA PRO A 34 -28.58 1.06 15.60
C PRO A 34 -29.01 1.57 14.22
N LEU A 35 -28.11 2.28 13.54
CA LEU A 35 -28.23 2.47 12.10
C LEU A 35 -28.55 1.09 11.54
N ALA A 36 -29.65 0.97 10.79
CA ALA A 36 -30.03 -0.27 10.15
C ALA A 36 -28.80 -0.82 9.41
N LEU A 37 -28.21 -1.88 9.97
CA LEU A 37 -27.13 -2.63 9.37
C LEU A 37 -27.65 -3.11 8.02
N LEU A 38 -27.12 -2.60 6.92
CA LEU A 38 -27.02 -3.40 5.71
C LEU A 38 -26.24 -4.64 6.14
N ARG A 39 -26.95 -5.74 6.42
CA ARG A 39 -26.39 -6.94 7.03
C ARG A 39 -25.17 -7.36 6.23
N ALA A 40 -24.02 -7.42 6.88
CA ALA A 40 -22.84 -8.05 6.31
C ALA A 40 -23.23 -9.50 5.95
N SER A 41 -23.10 -9.86 4.68
CA SER A 41 -22.86 -11.24 4.31
C SER A 41 -21.59 -11.72 5.03
N GLU A 42 -21.40 -13.02 5.19
CA GLU A 42 -20.16 -13.55 5.73
C GLU A 42 -18.96 -12.98 4.96
N LEU A 43 -17.92 -12.53 5.67
CA LEU A 43 -16.74 -11.93 5.06
C LEU A 43 -16.12 -12.91 4.04
N PRO A 44 -16.01 -12.54 2.75
CA PRO A 44 -15.71 -13.51 1.72
C PRO A 44 -14.25 -13.93 1.76
N ARG A 45 -14.02 -15.21 2.02
CA ARG A 45 -12.70 -15.85 2.10
C ARG A 45 -12.45 -16.76 0.90
N LEU A 46 -11.18 -17.04 0.64
CA LEU A 46 -10.80 -18.13 -0.24
C LEU A 46 -11.40 -19.45 0.27
N PRO A 47 -11.77 -20.38 -0.65
CA PRO A 47 -11.98 -21.78 -0.29
C PRO A 47 -10.81 -22.32 0.53
N SER A 48 -11.10 -23.15 1.54
CA SER A 48 -10.11 -23.60 2.52
C SER A 48 -9.00 -24.49 1.95
N ASP A 49 -9.21 -25.06 0.76
CA ASP A 49 -8.25 -25.86 0.01
C ASP A 49 -7.26 -25.01 -0.81
N LEU A 50 -7.52 -23.71 -0.97
CA LEU A 50 -6.64 -22.80 -1.70
C LEU A 50 -5.68 -22.07 -0.76
N ASP A 51 -4.38 -22.15 -1.04
CA ASP A 51 -3.37 -21.35 -0.35
C ASP A 51 -3.43 -19.89 -0.83
N PRO A 52 -3.64 -18.90 0.06
CA PRO A 52 -3.49 -17.48 -0.25
C PRO A 52 -2.17 -17.14 -0.94
N ARG A 53 -1.06 -17.77 -0.55
CA ARG A 53 0.28 -17.47 -1.09
C ARG A 53 0.53 -18.08 -2.48
N ALA A 54 -0.41 -18.89 -2.97
CA ALA A 54 -0.39 -19.46 -4.31
C ALA A 54 -1.25 -18.66 -5.32
N GLN A 55 -1.91 -17.56 -4.89
CA GLN A 55 -2.82 -16.80 -5.75
C GLN A 55 -2.08 -15.94 -6.80
N THR A 56 -1.74 -16.58 -7.91
CA THR A 56 -1.24 -15.92 -9.13
C THR A 56 -2.38 -15.23 -9.89
N TYR A 57 -2.05 -14.46 -10.93
CA TYR A 57 -3.07 -13.94 -11.87
C TYR A 57 -3.94 -15.06 -12.45
N ALA A 58 -3.34 -16.20 -12.81
CA ALA A 58 -4.06 -17.32 -13.42
C ALA A 58 -4.97 -18.02 -12.41
N GLU A 59 -4.50 -18.25 -11.19
CA GLU A 59 -5.31 -18.87 -10.13
C GLU A 59 -6.48 -17.98 -9.73
N GLN A 60 -6.25 -16.66 -9.65
CA GLN A 60 -7.30 -15.71 -9.36
C GLN A 60 -8.45 -15.77 -10.37
N GLN A 61 -8.17 -15.93 -11.67
CA GLN A 61 -9.22 -15.99 -12.71
C GLN A 61 -10.16 -17.20 -12.55
N LYS A 62 -9.71 -18.26 -11.87
CA LYS A 62 -10.49 -19.47 -11.60
C LYS A 62 -11.47 -19.29 -10.44
N LEU A 63 -11.30 -18.27 -9.60
CA LEU A 63 -12.23 -18.00 -8.52
C LEU A 63 -13.61 -17.64 -9.08
N PRO A 64 -14.69 -18.23 -8.54
CA PRO A 64 -16.04 -17.83 -8.91
C PRO A 64 -16.32 -16.41 -8.43
N TYR A 65 -17.23 -15.73 -9.13
CA TYR A 65 -17.77 -14.48 -8.62
C TYR A 65 -18.54 -14.74 -7.32
N LEU A 66 -18.48 -13.79 -6.40
CA LEU A 66 -19.42 -13.75 -5.29
C LEU A 66 -20.83 -13.57 -5.83
N ASP A 67 -21.80 -14.24 -5.22
CA ASP A 67 -23.22 -14.12 -5.60
C ASP A 67 -23.72 -12.68 -5.38
N GLU A 68 -23.29 -12.06 -4.28
CA GLU A 68 -23.55 -10.67 -3.93
C GLU A 68 -22.28 -10.01 -3.39
N PRO A 69 -22.07 -8.70 -3.59
CA PRO A 69 -20.95 -8.00 -2.99
C PRO A 69 -21.05 -8.00 -1.46
N TYR A 70 -19.92 -8.27 -0.79
CA TYR A 70 -19.76 -7.96 0.63
C TYR A 70 -19.52 -6.47 0.80
N VAL A 71 -20.23 -5.85 1.74
CA VAL A 71 -20.06 -4.44 2.08
C VAL A 71 -20.14 -4.28 3.58
N SER A 72 -19.15 -3.62 4.16
CA SER A 72 -19.16 -3.22 5.57
C SER A 72 -18.72 -1.77 5.73
N ASN A 73 -19.57 -0.97 6.38
CA ASN A 73 -19.23 0.37 6.86
C ASN A 73 -18.77 0.37 8.32
N ALA A 74 -18.56 -0.82 8.90
CA ALA A 74 -17.93 -1.03 10.19
C ALA A 74 -17.10 -2.34 10.12
N PRO A 75 -15.94 -2.31 9.43
CA PRO A 75 -15.14 -3.51 9.16
C PRO A 75 -14.78 -4.30 10.42
N GLU A 76 -14.69 -5.62 10.30
CA GLU A 76 -14.30 -6.50 11.39
C GLU A 76 -12.80 -6.42 11.67
N ASP A 77 -12.41 -6.44 12.95
CA ASP A 77 -11.01 -6.60 13.34
C ASP A 77 -10.59 -8.06 13.11
N LEU A 78 -9.65 -8.26 12.18
CA LEU A 78 -9.17 -9.59 11.80
C LEU A 78 -7.86 -9.96 12.50
N GLY A 79 -7.39 -9.14 13.46
CA GLY A 79 -6.10 -9.33 14.11
C GLY A 79 -4.91 -9.13 13.15
N ASP A 80 -5.11 -8.43 12.03
CA ASP A 80 -4.10 -8.21 11.01
C ASP A 80 -3.29 -6.92 11.23
N GLY A 81 -3.51 -6.22 12.35
CA GLY A 81 -2.84 -4.98 12.70
C GLY A 81 -3.41 -3.73 12.02
N LEU A 82 -4.59 -3.80 11.39
CA LEU A 82 -5.35 -2.62 10.97
C LEU A 82 -6.42 -2.27 12.01
N PRO A 83 -6.28 -1.14 12.73
CA PRO A 83 -7.36 -0.66 13.59
C PRO A 83 -8.63 -0.41 12.75
N VAL A 84 -9.76 -0.91 13.24
CA VAL A 84 -11.05 -0.72 12.57
C VAL A 84 -11.86 0.39 13.23
N GLY A 85 -12.78 0.95 12.47
CA GLY A 85 -13.75 1.93 12.91
C GLY A 85 -15.02 1.82 12.09
N ALA A 86 -15.81 2.88 12.05
CA ALA A 86 -17.04 2.90 11.27
C ALA A 86 -17.13 4.19 10.45
N LEU A 87 -17.65 4.07 9.23
CA LEU A 87 -18.07 5.19 8.41
C LEU A 87 -19.50 5.58 8.84
N THR A 88 -19.61 6.68 9.58
CA THR A 88 -20.86 7.10 10.27
C THR A 88 -21.32 8.52 9.94
N GLY A 89 -20.82 9.11 8.85
CA GLY A 89 -21.19 10.48 8.45
C GLY A 89 -22.57 10.58 7.78
N PRO A 90 -23.22 11.77 7.79
CA PRO A 90 -24.40 12.01 6.98
C PRO A 90 -24.14 11.68 5.50
N GLY A 91 -25.09 11.01 4.86
CA GLY A 91 -24.93 10.60 3.45
C GLY A 91 -24.22 9.25 3.25
N THR A 92 -23.73 8.59 4.31
CA THR A 92 -23.00 7.31 4.19
C THR A 92 -23.84 6.25 3.49
N GLU A 93 -25.07 6.03 3.94
CA GLU A 93 -25.95 5.02 3.36
C GLU A 93 -26.28 5.32 1.89
N GLN A 94 -26.53 6.59 1.57
CA GLN A 94 -26.78 7.06 0.21
C GLN A 94 -25.55 6.86 -0.69
N ALA A 95 -24.35 7.13 -0.18
CA ALA A 95 -23.10 6.94 -0.91
C ALA A 95 -22.82 5.45 -1.16
N ILE A 96 -23.05 4.58 -0.17
CA ILE A 96 -22.89 3.13 -0.33
C ILE A 96 -23.91 2.60 -1.34
N LYS A 97 -25.18 2.99 -1.24
CA LYS A 97 -26.22 2.64 -2.22
C LYS A 97 -25.87 3.11 -3.62
N ALA A 98 -25.34 4.34 -3.76
CA ALA A 98 -24.90 4.86 -5.04
C ALA A 98 -23.72 4.06 -5.62
N LEU A 99 -22.72 3.72 -4.81
CA LEU A 99 -21.59 2.87 -5.22
C LEU A 99 -22.07 1.52 -5.75
N LEU A 100 -22.99 0.87 -5.03
CA LEU A 100 -23.53 -0.44 -5.43
C LEU A 100 -24.40 -0.36 -6.68
N ASN A 101 -25.25 0.67 -6.78
CA ASN A 101 -26.06 0.89 -7.97
C ASN A 101 -25.20 1.17 -9.21
N ASP A 102 -24.14 1.96 -9.06
CA ASP A 102 -23.20 2.27 -10.14
C ASP A 102 -22.40 1.03 -10.57
N ASP A 103 -21.96 0.20 -9.63
CA ASP A 103 -21.30 -1.07 -9.94
C ASP A 103 -22.25 -2.05 -10.66
N LYS A 104 -23.48 -2.21 -10.15
CA LYS A 104 -24.52 -3.06 -10.75
C LYS A 104 -24.92 -2.58 -12.15
N ALA A 105 -24.93 -1.26 -12.37
CA ALA A 105 -25.16 -0.65 -13.68
C ALA A 105 -23.95 -0.75 -14.63
N GLY A 106 -22.85 -1.40 -14.22
CA GLY A 106 -21.67 -1.61 -15.06
C GLY A 106 -20.83 -0.34 -15.27
N LYS A 107 -20.98 0.70 -14.43
CA LYS A 107 -20.15 1.91 -14.53
C LYS A 107 -18.69 1.65 -14.16
N TYR A 108 -18.41 0.56 -13.45
CA TYR A 108 -17.06 0.07 -13.20
C TYR A 108 -16.84 -1.22 -13.97
N SER A 109 -15.73 -1.28 -14.71
CA SER A 109 -15.44 -2.42 -15.57
C SER A 109 -15.23 -3.72 -14.78
N ASN A 110 -14.43 -3.69 -13.71
CA ASN A 110 -14.13 -4.85 -12.85
C ASN A 110 -13.74 -4.37 -11.44
N LEU A 111 -14.71 -4.07 -10.58
CA LEU A 111 -14.46 -3.66 -9.20
C LEU A 111 -14.44 -4.89 -8.27
N ASP A 112 -13.25 -5.34 -7.87
CA ASP A 112 -13.12 -6.52 -6.99
C ASP A 112 -13.00 -6.15 -5.50
N SER A 113 -12.41 -5.00 -5.17
CA SER A 113 -12.32 -4.54 -3.77
C SER A 113 -12.19 -3.02 -3.64
N VAL A 114 -12.75 -2.46 -2.57
CA VAL A 114 -12.62 -1.05 -2.17
C VAL A 114 -12.47 -0.97 -0.67
N LEU A 115 -11.41 -0.33 -0.19
CA LEU A 115 -11.19 -0.07 1.23
C LEU A 115 -11.01 1.43 1.45
N LEU A 116 -11.60 1.96 2.52
CA LEU A 116 -11.39 3.35 2.94
C LEU A 116 -10.78 3.37 4.34
N TRP A 117 -9.63 4.03 4.43
CA TRP A 117 -8.95 4.31 5.69
C TRP A 117 -8.93 5.79 5.95
N LYS A 118 -9.29 6.18 7.17
CA LYS A 118 -9.36 7.58 7.58
C LYS A 118 -9.11 7.68 9.08
N ASP A 119 -8.35 8.70 9.48
CA ASP A 119 -8.08 9.05 10.88
C ASP A 119 -7.62 7.84 11.72
N GLY A 120 -6.68 7.06 11.17
CA GLY A 120 -6.09 5.92 11.87
C GLY A 120 -6.84 4.59 11.67
N ARG A 121 -8.02 4.58 11.04
CA ARG A 121 -8.91 3.43 11.05
C ARG A 121 -9.38 3.01 9.66
N LEU A 122 -9.49 1.71 9.43
CA LEU A 122 -10.26 1.11 8.33
C LEU A 122 -11.75 1.26 8.67
N ILE A 123 -12.46 2.09 7.91
CA ILE A 123 -13.85 2.49 8.21
C ILE A 123 -14.87 1.97 7.21
N PHE A 124 -14.40 1.44 6.08
CA PHE A 124 -15.25 0.81 5.07
C PHE A 124 -14.44 -0.21 4.29
N GLU A 125 -15.03 -1.36 4.02
CA GLU A 125 -14.50 -2.31 3.04
C GLU A 125 -15.62 -2.97 2.24
N MET A 126 -15.33 -3.20 0.96
CA MET A 126 -16.19 -3.90 0.02
C MET A 126 -15.35 -4.91 -0.74
N TYR A 127 -15.92 -6.10 -0.93
CA TYR A 127 -15.37 -7.16 -1.77
C TYR A 127 -16.46 -7.64 -2.73
N ASN A 128 -16.10 -7.81 -3.99
CA ASN A 128 -17.05 -8.11 -5.05
C ASN A 128 -16.38 -8.99 -6.11
N ARG A 129 -17.16 -9.65 -6.97
CA ARG A 129 -16.65 -10.53 -8.04
C ARG A 129 -15.61 -11.52 -7.48
N ARG A 130 -14.33 -11.41 -7.84
CA ARG A 130 -13.26 -12.32 -7.39
C ARG A 130 -12.54 -11.85 -6.12
N GLY A 131 -12.92 -10.70 -5.57
CA GLY A 131 -12.36 -10.19 -4.33
C GLY A 131 -12.60 -11.14 -3.16
N ARG A 132 -11.54 -11.46 -2.41
CA ARG A 132 -11.57 -12.17 -1.12
C ARG A 132 -10.69 -11.41 -0.13
N VAL A 133 -11.08 -11.41 1.14
CA VAL A 133 -10.34 -10.68 2.18
C VAL A 133 -8.92 -11.20 2.35
N ASP A 134 -8.75 -12.52 2.24
CA ASP A 134 -7.50 -13.25 2.39
C ASP A 134 -6.92 -13.72 1.06
N GLY A 135 -7.53 -13.39 -0.08
CA GLY A 135 -7.04 -13.73 -1.41
C GLY A 135 -6.22 -12.62 -2.05
N PRO A 136 -4.90 -12.81 -2.28
CA PRO A 136 -4.12 -11.85 -3.04
C PRO A 136 -4.67 -11.59 -4.44
N HIS A 137 -4.88 -10.32 -4.75
CA HIS A 137 -5.35 -9.88 -6.06
C HIS A 137 -4.17 -9.45 -6.92
N TYR A 138 -4.14 -9.84 -8.20
CA TYR A 138 -3.08 -9.39 -9.09
C TYR A 138 -3.10 -7.87 -9.24
N THR A 139 -1.97 -7.23 -8.92
CA THR A 139 -1.91 -5.78 -8.71
C THR A 139 -1.44 -4.99 -9.94
N MET A 140 -1.15 -5.68 -11.06
CA MET A 140 -0.64 -5.07 -12.29
C MET A 140 0.54 -4.12 -11.97
N SER A 141 0.47 -2.86 -12.38
CA SER A 141 1.58 -1.90 -12.23
C SER A 141 1.77 -1.32 -10.82
N ILE A 142 0.91 -1.62 -9.85
CA ILE A 142 1.21 -1.33 -8.43
C ILE A 142 2.50 -2.05 -8.00
N THR A 143 2.86 -3.14 -8.67
CA THR A 143 4.18 -3.82 -8.53
C THR A 143 5.37 -2.85 -8.61
N LYS A 144 5.30 -1.78 -9.41
CA LYS A 144 6.38 -0.77 -9.51
C LYS A 144 6.46 0.08 -8.24
N THR A 145 5.32 0.51 -7.73
CA THR A 145 5.20 1.19 -6.45
C THR A 145 5.77 0.33 -5.32
N LEU A 146 5.45 -0.97 -5.31
CA LEU A 146 6.00 -1.91 -4.34
C LEU A 146 7.52 -2.10 -4.50
N THR A 147 8.04 -2.07 -5.74
CA THR A 147 9.50 -2.07 -6.00
C THR A 147 10.16 -0.81 -5.41
N SER A 148 9.53 0.35 -5.54
CA SER A 148 9.98 1.61 -4.94
C SER A 148 9.93 1.58 -3.40
N ILE A 149 8.89 0.98 -2.82
CA ILE A 149 8.81 0.72 -1.37
C ILE A 149 9.95 -0.18 -0.90
N THR A 150 10.26 -1.24 -1.66
CA THR A 150 11.41 -2.12 -1.35
C THR A 150 12.73 -1.33 -1.34
N LEU A 151 12.93 -0.40 -2.29
CA LEU A 151 14.10 0.50 -2.26
C LEU A 151 14.08 1.43 -1.04
N ALA A 152 12.92 1.98 -0.67
CA ALA A 152 12.77 2.83 0.51
C ALA A 152 13.14 2.08 1.81
N ARG A 153 12.82 0.79 1.90
CA ARG A 153 13.26 -0.10 2.99
C ARG A 153 14.77 -0.33 2.95
N ALA A 154 15.35 -0.58 1.78
CA ALA A 154 16.80 -0.75 1.64
C ALA A 154 17.58 0.51 2.08
N ILE A 155 17.08 1.70 1.73
CA ILE A 155 17.65 2.97 2.20
C ILE A 155 17.49 3.12 3.72
N GLN A 156 16.33 2.76 4.28
CA GLN A 156 16.11 2.80 5.73
C GLN A 156 17.09 1.91 6.51
N LEU A 157 17.45 0.77 5.93
CA LEU A 157 18.41 -0.16 6.51
C LEU A 157 19.88 0.22 6.24
N GLY A 158 20.14 1.34 5.57
CA GLY A 158 21.48 1.81 5.26
C GLY A 158 22.18 1.07 4.13
N LEU A 159 21.47 0.23 3.36
CA LEU A 159 22.03 -0.49 2.21
C LEU A 159 22.31 0.44 1.02
N LEU A 160 21.56 1.54 0.92
CA LEU A 160 21.84 2.70 0.06
C LEU A 160 21.60 3.98 0.83
N ARG A 161 22.23 5.07 0.38
CA ARG A 161 21.98 6.43 0.84
C ARG A 161 21.08 7.16 -0.15
N ILE A 162 20.36 8.19 0.29
CA ILE A 162 19.49 8.96 -0.60
C ILE A 162 20.27 9.68 -1.73
N ASN A 163 21.52 10.06 -1.48
CA ASN A 163 22.40 10.67 -2.49
C ASN A 163 22.88 9.66 -3.53
N ASP A 164 22.74 8.36 -3.27
CA ASP A 164 23.07 7.32 -4.25
C ASP A 164 22.08 7.30 -5.42
N LEU A 165 20.90 7.94 -5.27
CA LEU A 165 19.92 8.04 -6.36
C LEU A 165 20.46 8.78 -7.58
N ASP A 166 21.45 9.66 -7.42
CA ASP A 166 22.09 10.38 -8.53
C ASP A 166 23.29 9.64 -9.12
N LYS A 167 23.66 8.47 -8.58
CA LYS A 167 24.74 7.65 -9.13
C LYS A 167 24.27 6.86 -10.36
N PRO A 168 25.17 6.59 -11.32
CA PRO A 168 24.90 5.67 -12.42
C PRO A 168 24.47 4.29 -11.94
N VAL A 169 23.43 3.70 -12.54
CA VAL A 169 22.93 2.35 -12.18
C VAL A 169 24.02 1.28 -12.33
N ILE A 170 24.88 1.42 -13.33
CA ILE A 170 25.98 0.48 -13.58
C ILE A 170 27.10 0.57 -12.52
N SER A 171 27.11 1.61 -11.68
CA SER A 171 28.06 1.70 -10.55
C SER A 171 27.77 0.67 -9.45
N PHE A 172 26.54 0.15 -9.39
CA PHE A 172 26.13 -0.89 -8.45
C PHE A 172 26.23 -2.30 -9.03
N MET A 173 26.54 -2.46 -10.31
CA MET A 173 26.54 -3.75 -11.02
C MET A 173 27.97 -4.14 -11.42
N PRO A 174 28.76 -4.73 -10.49
CA PRO A 174 30.19 -4.96 -10.71
C PRO A 174 30.50 -5.97 -11.83
N GLN A 175 29.52 -6.77 -12.26
CA GLN A 175 29.71 -7.78 -13.32
C GLN A 175 29.46 -7.21 -14.73
N ILE A 176 29.15 -5.92 -14.86
CA ILE A 176 28.93 -5.27 -16.16
C ILE A 176 30.28 -4.98 -16.82
N ASP A 177 30.49 -5.57 -17.98
CA ASP A 177 31.62 -5.25 -18.87
C ASP A 177 31.35 -3.92 -19.58
N ARG A 178 31.92 -2.86 -19.00
CA ARG A 178 31.77 -1.48 -19.48
C ARG A 178 32.37 -1.23 -20.86
N SER A 179 33.22 -2.12 -21.37
CA SER A 179 33.78 -1.96 -22.72
C SER A 179 32.77 -2.30 -23.83
N LYS A 180 31.71 -3.03 -23.50
CA LYS A 180 30.70 -3.53 -24.45
C LYS A 180 29.37 -2.77 -24.41
N ILE A 181 29.14 -1.97 -23.37
CA ILE A 181 27.89 -1.21 -23.25
C ILE A 181 27.81 -0.12 -24.32
N ARG A 182 26.58 0.22 -24.71
CA ARG A 182 26.32 1.26 -25.69
C ARG A 182 26.58 2.65 -25.09
N PRO A 183 27.04 3.63 -25.90
CA PRO A 183 27.34 4.97 -25.39
C PRO A 183 26.18 5.61 -24.62
N GLY A 184 26.50 6.27 -23.50
CA GLY A 184 25.54 6.97 -22.66
C GLY A 184 24.85 6.11 -21.60
N VAL A 185 24.98 4.78 -21.64
CA VAL A 185 24.43 3.88 -20.60
C VAL A 185 25.02 4.22 -19.23
N GLU A 186 26.28 4.62 -19.18
CA GLU A 186 26.98 5.08 -17.98
C GLU A 186 26.40 6.36 -17.37
N THR A 187 25.53 7.08 -18.10
CA THR A 187 24.86 8.29 -17.60
C THR A 187 23.50 8.00 -16.95
N ILE A 188 22.99 6.77 -17.04
CA ILE A 188 21.68 6.41 -16.49
C ILE A 188 21.77 6.35 -14.97
N THR A 189 21.10 7.26 -14.27
CA THR A 189 21.08 7.26 -12.80
C THR A 189 19.94 6.41 -12.23
N LEU A 190 20.04 6.08 -10.94
CA LEU A 190 18.93 5.48 -10.19
C LEU A 190 17.67 6.37 -10.25
N ARG A 191 17.82 7.70 -10.17
CA ARG A 191 16.71 8.67 -10.24
C ARG A 191 16.04 8.69 -11.61
N ASP A 192 16.81 8.48 -12.68
CA ASP A 192 16.26 8.34 -14.03
C ASP A 192 15.37 7.11 -14.12
N ALA A 193 15.84 5.95 -13.66
CA ALA A 193 15.06 4.71 -13.65
C ALA A 193 13.81 4.81 -12.73
N LEU A 194 13.94 5.47 -11.59
CA LEU A 194 12.80 5.78 -10.70
C LEU A 194 11.76 6.70 -11.35
N SER A 195 12.16 7.50 -12.35
CA SER A 195 11.29 8.45 -13.04
C SER A 195 10.87 8.00 -14.45
N MET A 196 11.16 6.75 -14.84
CA MET A 196 10.90 6.21 -16.19
C MET A 196 11.64 6.98 -17.29
N LYS A 197 12.85 7.44 -17.00
CA LYS A 197 13.68 8.31 -17.83
C LYS A 197 15.05 7.70 -18.13
N SER A 198 15.21 6.37 -18.02
CA SER A 198 16.50 5.73 -18.30
C SER A 198 17.05 6.01 -19.70
N GLY A 199 16.17 6.26 -20.67
CA GLY A 199 16.55 6.46 -22.06
C GLY A 199 16.91 5.18 -22.80
N LEU A 200 16.76 4.01 -22.17
CA LEU A 200 16.92 2.71 -22.85
C LEU A 200 15.86 2.56 -23.95
N ARG A 201 16.28 2.13 -25.13
CA ARG A 201 15.43 1.95 -26.32
C ARG A 201 15.79 0.65 -27.01
N PHE A 202 14.78 -0.17 -27.27
CA PHE A 202 14.92 -1.49 -27.87
C PHE A 202 14.05 -1.59 -29.13
N PRO A 203 14.36 -2.50 -30.05
CA PRO A 203 13.62 -2.66 -31.31
C PRO A 203 12.12 -2.90 -31.13
N ASP A 204 11.73 -3.65 -30.09
CA ASP A 204 10.33 -3.93 -29.78
C ASP A 204 10.07 -4.09 -28.27
N LYS A 205 8.78 -4.20 -27.91
CA LYS A 205 8.30 -4.28 -26.51
C LYS A 205 8.64 -5.59 -25.79
N ASN A 206 8.91 -6.67 -26.53
CA ASN A 206 9.20 -8.00 -26.02
C ASN A 206 10.72 -8.26 -25.90
N PHE A 207 11.55 -7.44 -26.51
CA PHE A 207 13.01 -7.59 -26.55
C PHE A 207 13.62 -7.88 -25.17
N ALA A 208 13.32 -7.05 -24.17
CA ALA A 208 13.82 -7.24 -22.81
C ALA A 208 13.30 -8.54 -22.17
N ARG A 209 12.02 -8.91 -22.41
CA ARG A 209 11.47 -10.18 -21.91
C ARG A 209 12.20 -11.37 -22.51
N ALA A 210 12.50 -11.34 -23.81
CA ALA A 210 13.21 -12.41 -24.51
C ALA A 210 14.65 -12.56 -23.99
N LEU A 211 15.36 -11.45 -23.75
CA LEU A 211 16.70 -11.49 -23.13
C LEU A 211 16.66 -12.07 -21.73
N GLY A 212 15.64 -11.75 -20.92
CA GLY A 212 15.49 -12.31 -19.59
C GLY A 212 15.30 -13.84 -19.59
N GLY A 213 14.76 -14.42 -20.67
CA GLY A 213 14.67 -15.88 -20.82
C GLY A 213 16.02 -16.54 -21.13
N LYS A 214 17.01 -15.78 -21.61
CA LYS A 214 18.33 -16.26 -22.00
C LYS A 214 19.40 -15.98 -20.95
N TYR A 215 19.29 -14.84 -20.28
CA TYR A 215 20.28 -14.33 -19.35
C TYR A 215 19.65 -14.07 -17.99
N GLN A 216 20.41 -14.36 -16.94
CA GLN A 216 19.98 -14.20 -15.56
C GLN A 216 20.70 -13.01 -14.91
N ARG A 217 20.00 -12.29 -14.04
CA ARG A 217 20.55 -11.24 -13.15
C ARG A 217 21.42 -10.23 -13.92
N GLN A 218 22.65 -9.95 -13.48
CA GLN A 218 23.51 -8.95 -14.13
C GLN A 218 23.83 -9.26 -15.60
N LYS A 219 23.89 -10.54 -16.01
CA LYS A 219 24.07 -10.91 -17.43
C LYS A 219 22.90 -10.45 -18.30
N PHE A 220 21.68 -10.42 -17.73
CA PHE A 220 20.53 -9.84 -18.43
C PHE A 220 20.69 -8.33 -18.64
N PHE A 221 21.16 -7.60 -17.63
CA PHE A 221 21.43 -6.18 -17.77
C PHE A 221 22.60 -5.88 -18.71
N GLN A 222 23.66 -6.70 -18.69
CA GLN A 222 24.73 -6.64 -19.70
C GLN A 222 24.12 -6.71 -21.11
N ALA A 223 23.30 -7.73 -21.39
CA ALA A 223 22.68 -7.89 -22.69
C ALA A 223 21.76 -6.71 -23.07
N LEU A 224 21.02 -6.12 -22.11
CA LEU A 224 20.25 -4.90 -22.37
C LEU A 224 21.16 -3.73 -22.74
N PHE A 225 22.27 -3.54 -22.02
CA PHE A 225 23.18 -2.41 -22.22
C PHE A 225 24.00 -2.53 -23.50
N GLU A 226 24.27 -3.74 -23.98
CA GLU A 226 24.90 -4.00 -25.28
C GLU A 226 23.95 -3.78 -26.46
N ASN A 227 22.64 -4.00 -26.26
CA ASN A 227 21.65 -4.04 -27.34
C ASN A 227 20.62 -2.89 -27.34
N THR A 228 20.74 -1.93 -26.43
CA THR A 228 19.97 -0.69 -26.51
C THR A 228 20.50 0.21 -27.64
N GLU A 229 19.67 1.10 -28.17
CA GLU A 229 20.22 2.27 -28.87
C GLU A 229 21.09 3.11 -27.92
N PRO A 230 22.07 3.89 -28.43
CA PRO A 230 22.83 4.83 -27.60
C PRO A 230 21.89 5.75 -26.81
N VAL A 231 22.22 5.99 -25.55
CA VAL A 231 21.45 6.84 -24.64
C VAL A 231 21.97 8.26 -24.77
N THR A 232 21.08 9.18 -25.08
CA THR A 232 21.38 10.62 -25.22
C THR A 232 20.48 11.43 -24.30
N PRO A 233 20.84 12.68 -23.94
CA PRO A 233 19.97 13.54 -23.14
C PRO A 233 18.54 13.63 -23.69
N GLY A 234 18.39 13.73 -25.02
CA GLY A 234 17.08 13.76 -25.68
C GLY A 234 16.26 12.48 -25.53
N LYS A 235 16.89 11.32 -25.29
CA LYS A 235 16.19 10.05 -25.04
C LYS A 235 15.80 9.84 -23.57
N LYS A 236 16.37 10.60 -22.63
CA LYS A 236 16.03 10.56 -21.19
C LYS A 236 14.73 11.31 -20.87
N GLN A 237 13.79 11.31 -21.82
CA GLN A 237 12.41 11.73 -21.63
C GLN A 237 11.58 10.57 -21.06
N TYR A 238 10.46 10.92 -20.43
CA TYR A 238 9.56 9.95 -19.81
C TYR A 238 9.07 8.91 -20.83
N ARG A 239 9.30 7.63 -20.53
CA ARG A 239 8.74 6.50 -21.28
C ARG A 239 8.42 5.38 -20.30
N TYR A 240 7.13 5.13 -20.10
CA TYR A 240 6.66 4.08 -19.19
C TYR A 240 7.12 2.69 -19.65
N THR A 241 7.84 1.97 -18.79
CA THR A 241 8.48 0.68 -19.13
C THR A 241 8.58 -0.27 -17.93
N GLY A 242 8.75 -1.55 -18.20
CA GLY A 242 9.06 -2.57 -17.19
C GLY A 242 10.56 -2.72 -16.90
N THR A 243 11.42 -2.20 -17.78
CA THR A 243 12.89 -2.31 -17.65
C THR A 243 13.42 -1.45 -16.51
N ASP A 244 12.93 -0.21 -16.38
CA ASP A 244 13.40 0.74 -15.38
C ASP A 244 13.19 0.24 -13.93
N PRO A 245 12.02 -0.30 -13.55
CA PRO A 245 11.85 -0.97 -12.27
C PRO A 245 12.79 -2.17 -12.05
N SER A 246 13.15 -2.89 -13.12
CA SER A 246 14.07 -4.03 -13.00
C SER A 246 15.49 -3.59 -12.61
N LEU A 247 15.94 -2.41 -13.05
CA LEU A 247 17.22 -1.83 -12.62
C LEU A 247 17.23 -1.62 -11.09
N ILE A 248 16.12 -1.11 -10.54
CA ILE A 248 15.98 -0.87 -9.10
C ILE A 248 16.04 -2.18 -8.32
N MET A 249 15.28 -3.19 -8.75
CA MET A 249 15.25 -4.49 -8.08
C MET A 249 16.60 -5.22 -8.15
N MET A 250 17.34 -5.12 -9.26
CA MET A 250 18.69 -5.68 -9.35
C MET A 250 19.63 -5.04 -8.33
N ILE A 251 19.52 -3.72 -8.12
CA ILE A 251 20.36 -3.01 -7.15
C ILE A 251 20.02 -3.44 -5.72
N VAL A 252 18.73 -3.57 -5.39
CA VAL A 252 18.30 -4.16 -4.11
C VAL A 252 18.83 -5.58 -3.95
N ASP A 253 18.71 -6.41 -4.99
CA ASP A 253 19.16 -7.80 -5.00
C ASP A 253 20.69 -7.97 -4.83
N ILE A 254 21.48 -6.97 -5.25
CA ILE A 254 22.93 -6.95 -5.04
C ILE A 254 23.29 -6.56 -3.60
N LEU A 255 22.56 -5.60 -3.02
CA LEU A 255 22.94 -4.97 -1.75
C LEU A 255 22.28 -5.61 -0.54
N ALA A 256 21.13 -6.25 -0.72
CA ALA A 256 20.42 -6.92 0.36
C ALA A 256 21.09 -8.24 0.75
N PRO A 257 21.06 -8.62 2.05
CA PRO A 257 21.44 -9.97 2.46
C PRO A 257 20.47 -11.02 1.89
N GLY A 258 21.00 -11.93 1.08
CA GLY A 258 20.23 -12.95 0.36
C GLY A 258 19.81 -12.46 -1.04
N THR A 259 18.67 -12.94 -1.52
CA THR A 259 18.07 -12.44 -2.77
C THR A 259 17.10 -11.29 -2.50
N ALA A 260 16.75 -10.51 -3.53
CA ALA A 260 15.65 -9.55 -3.40
C ALA A 260 14.32 -10.21 -2.98
N ARG A 261 14.10 -11.48 -3.35
CA ARG A 261 12.92 -12.24 -2.90
C ARG A 261 12.95 -12.44 -1.38
N ASP A 262 14.09 -12.86 -0.83
CA ASP A 262 14.27 -13.05 0.62
C ASP A 262 14.13 -11.72 1.36
N PHE A 263 14.69 -10.66 0.79
CA PHE A 263 14.58 -9.31 1.32
C PHE A 263 13.12 -8.82 1.36
N ILE A 264 12.36 -8.99 0.27
CA ILE A 264 10.93 -8.64 0.24
C ILE A 264 10.17 -9.45 1.29
N ALA A 265 10.41 -10.76 1.38
CA ALA A 265 9.72 -11.61 2.33
C ALA A 265 9.97 -11.20 3.78
N ARG A 266 11.24 -10.95 4.15
CA ARG A 266 11.63 -10.64 5.53
C ARG A 266 11.41 -9.18 5.91
N GLU A 267 11.85 -8.26 5.07
CA GLU A 267 12.00 -6.84 5.44
C GLU A 267 10.86 -5.95 4.94
N VAL A 268 10.04 -6.42 4.00
CA VAL A 268 8.95 -5.63 3.40
C VAL A 268 7.59 -6.24 3.73
N ALA A 269 7.28 -7.42 3.19
CA ALA A 269 6.01 -8.10 3.39
C ALA A 269 5.87 -8.64 4.82
N GLY A 270 6.90 -9.32 5.33
CA GLY A 270 6.89 -9.90 6.68
C GLY A 270 6.72 -8.86 7.78
N LYS A 271 7.31 -7.66 7.62
CA LYS A 271 7.22 -6.56 8.60
C LYS A 271 5.81 -6.01 8.82
N VAL A 272 4.89 -6.25 7.89
CA VAL A 272 3.50 -5.80 7.98
C VAL A 272 2.51 -6.97 7.95
N GLY A 273 3.00 -8.22 8.04
CA GLY A 273 2.18 -9.42 7.91
C GLY A 273 1.38 -9.44 6.60
N ALA A 274 1.98 -9.00 5.50
CA ALA A 274 1.30 -8.98 4.21
C ALA A 274 1.04 -10.40 3.70
N VAL A 275 -0.16 -10.63 3.19
CA VAL A 275 -0.53 -11.85 2.47
C VAL A 275 -0.40 -11.56 0.98
N TYR A 276 0.52 -12.26 0.33
CA TYR A 276 0.96 -11.93 -1.01
C TYR A 276 1.52 -13.13 -1.78
N HIS A 277 1.61 -12.95 -3.08
CA HIS A 277 2.33 -13.83 -3.99
C HIS A 277 3.16 -12.96 -4.95
N TRP A 278 4.45 -13.25 -5.10
CA TRP A 278 5.34 -12.46 -5.96
C TRP A 278 6.40 -13.33 -6.63
N ASP A 279 6.07 -13.78 -7.84
CA ASP A 279 6.96 -14.55 -8.69
C ASP A 279 8.16 -13.75 -9.19
N ASN A 280 9.17 -14.50 -9.64
CA ASN A 280 10.25 -13.96 -10.44
C ASN A 280 9.84 -13.73 -11.90
N GLN A 281 10.43 -12.71 -12.51
CA GLN A 281 10.47 -12.53 -13.96
C GLN A 281 11.57 -13.43 -14.57
N PRO A 282 11.60 -13.61 -15.90
CA PRO A 282 12.48 -14.59 -16.54
C PRO A 282 13.97 -14.49 -16.15
N CYS A 283 14.49 -13.29 -15.91
CA CYS A 283 15.90 -13.07 -15.53
C CYS A 283 16.21 -13.40 -14.05
N GLY A 284 15.27 -13.99 -13.31
CA GLY A 284 15.50 -14.52 -11.96
C GLY A 284 15.31 -13.51 -10.81
N LEU A 285 14.97 -12.26 -11.12
CA LEU A 285 14.56 -11.25 -10.12
C LEU A 285 13.04 -11.32 -9.87
N PRO A 286 12.52 -10.87 -8.72
CA PRO A 286 11.09 -10.63 -8.54
C PRO A 286 10.52 -9.77 -9.67
N LYS A 287 9.28 -10.02 -10.12
CA LYS A 287 8.65 -9.23 -11.20
C LYS A 287 8.57 -7.75 -10.81
N CYS A 288 9.08 -6.82 -11.60
CA CYS A 288 9.17 -5.41 -11.19
C CYS A 288 8.15 -4.50 -11.90
N GLY A 289 7.86 -4.78 -13.18
CA GLY A 289 6.96 -3.96 -13.99
C GLY A 289 5.48 -4.22 -13.70
N ALA A 290 5.10 -5.49 -13.65
CA ALA A 290 3.80 -5.98 -13.24
C ALA A 290 3.97 -7.46 -12.88
N GLY A 291 3.36 -7.92 -11.78
CA GLY A 291 3.57 -9.31 -11.41
C GLY A 291 3.28 -9.71 -9.98
N SER A 292 3.11 -8.77 -9.06
CA SER A 292 2.79 -9.09 -7.67
C SER A 292 1.29 -9.19 -7.45
N SER A 293 0.89 -10.07 -6.54
CA SER A 293 -0.45 -10.16 -5.97
C SER A 293 -0.40 -9.86 -4.48
N PHE A 294 -1.32 -9.05 -3.97
CA PHE A 294 -1.44 -8.72 -2.54
C PHE A 294 -2.91 -8.65 -2.15
N THR A 295 -3.26 -9.00 -0.91
CA THR A 295 -4.62 -8.73 -0.42
C THR A 295 -4.86 -7.22 -0.34
N ALA A 296 -6.12 -6.79 -0.49
CA ALA A 296 -6.47 -5.37 -0.43
C ALA A 296 -6.05 -4.72 0.90
N ARG A 297 -6.22 -5.45 2.02
CA ARG A 297 -5.75 -5.02 3.34
C ARG A 297 -4.21 -4.92 3.43
N SER A 298 -3.47 -5.83 2.78
CA SER A 298 -2.00 -5.70 2.70
C SER A 298 -1.57 -4.46 1.91
N LEU A 299 -2.21 -4.17 0.77
CA LEU A 299 -1.95 -2.94 0.00
C LEU A 299 -2.27 -1.69 0.82
N LEU A 300 -3.36 -1.72 1.59
CA LEU A 300 -3.72 -0.61 2.47
C LEU A 300 -2.63 -0.33 3.52
N LYS A 301 -2.03 -1.37 4.13
CA LYS A 301 -0.91 -1.20 5.07
C LYS A 301 0.28 -0.48 4.42
N PHE A 302 0.62 -0.81 3.18
CA PHE A 302 1.64 -0.08 2.42
C PHE A 302 1.25 1.38 2.19
N GLY A 303 0.00 1.65 1.81
CA GLY A 303 -0.53 3.01 1.68
C GLY A 303 -0.45 3.82 2.98
N ILE A 304 -0.81 3.21 4.11
CA ILE A 304 -0.71 3.81 5.44
C ILE A 304 0.74 4.17 5.77
N MET A 305 1.70 3.28 5.51
CA MET A 305 3.12 3.60 5.71
C MET A 305 3.57 4.81 4.91
N LEU A 306 3.15 4.93 3.64
CA LEU A 306 3.52 6.06 2.79
C LEU A 306 3.01 7.39 3.37
N ILE A 307 1.72 7.46 3.74
CA ILE A 307 1.12 8.69 4.30
C ILE A 307 1.62 9.00 5.72
N GLN A 308 2.07 7.99 6.47
CA GLN A 308 2.68 8.15 7.80
C GLN A 308 4.20 8.40 7.73
N GLY A 309 4.73 8.78 6.56
CA GLY A 309 6.15 9.12 6.41
C GLY A 309 7.10 7.94 6.66
N GLY A 310 6.62 6.72 6.41
CA GLY A 310 7.40 5.48 6.47
C GLY A 310 7.28 4.70 7.76
N ARG A 311 6.39 5.13 8.66
CA ARG A 311 6.12 4.45 9.94
C ARG A 311 5.05 3.38 9.79
N TYR A 312 5.21 2.29 10.52
CA TYR A 312 4.18 1.29 10.75
C TYR A 312 4.19 0.94 12.24
N GLY A 313 3.09 1.23 12.93
CA GLY A 313 3.10 1.25 14.39
C GLY A 313 4.18 2.20 14.91
N ASN A 314 5.06 1.69 15.78
CA ASN A 314 6.14 2.48 16.38
C ASN A 314 7.48 2.38 15.63
N GLU A 315 7.58 1.59 14.55
CA GLU A 315 8.82 1.37 13.81
C GLU A 315 8.89 2.28 12.57
N GLN A 316 10.06 2.88 12.31
CA GLN A 316 10.37 3.55 11.04
C GLN A 316 10.82 2.49 10.02
N LEU A 317 9.89 1.98 9.22
CA LEU A 317 10.16 0.90 8.28
C LEU A 317 10.75 1.39 6.96
N LEU A 318 10.31 2.53 6.46
CA LEU A 318 10.77 3.12 5.19
C LEU A 318 11.50 4.44 5.43
N SER A 319 12.45 4.80 4.56
CA SER A 319 13.21 6.04 4.72
C SER A 319 12.30 7.27 4.61
N ALA A 320 12.22 8.05 5.70
CA ALA A 320 11.42 9.27 5.74
C ALA A 320 11.88 10.29 4.68
N ASP A 321 13.19 10.42 4.48
CA ASP A 321 13.74 11.34 3.48
C ASP A 321 13.43 10.89 2.05
N TYR A 322 13.46 9.58 1.78
CA TYR A 322 13.00 9.06 0.49
C TYR A 322 11.52 9.35 0.26
N LEU A 323 10.68 9.18 1.29
CA LEU A 323 9.25 9.43 1.17
C LEU A 323 8.91 10.91 1.02
N LYS A 324 9.71 11.84 1.56
CA LYS A 324 9.58 13.27 1.23
C LYS A 324 9.75 13.51 -0.28
N LEU A 325 10.64 12.77 -0.95
CA LEU A 325 10.78 12.86 -2.41
C LEU A 325 9.55 12.27 -3.12
N VAL A 326 9.10 11.09 -2.71
CA VAL A 326 7.92 10.42 -3.29
C VAL A 326 6.67 11.30 -3.16
N MET A 327 6.41 11.81 -1.97
CA MET A 327 5.18 12.53 -1.61
C MET A 327 5.21 14.03 -1.96
N SER A 328 6.29 14.52 -2.58
CA SER A 328 6.42 15.94 -2.92
C SER A 328 5.49 16.33 -4.08
N SER A 329 4.50 17.18 -3.78
CA SER A 329 3.58 17.75 -4.77
C SER A 329 4.17 18.90 -5.59
N GLN A 330 5.32 19.44 -5.19
CA GLN A 330 5.99 20.58 -5.85
C GLN A 330 6.42 20.27 -7.30
N LYS A 331 6.53 18.98 -7.65
CA LYS A 331 6.91 18.51 -8.99
C LYS A 331 5.79 18.62 -10.02
N GLY A 332 4.59 19.01 -9.60
CA GLY A 332 3.40 19.00 -10.46
C GLY A 332 2.93 17.59 -10.81
N GLU A 333 1.95 17.49 -11.71
CA GLU A 333 1.45 16.20 -12.19
C GLU A 333 2.51 15.48 -13.03
N GLY A 334 2.63 14.16 -12.87
CA GLY A 334 3.63 13.37 -13.57
C GLY A 334 3.88 12.00 -12.96
N TYR A 335 5.03 11.42 -13.30
CA TYR A 335 5.45 10.12 -12.79
C TYR A 335 6.85 10.21 -12.18
N PHE A 336 6.94 9.91 -10.88
CA PHE A 336 8.16 10.09 -10.11
C PHE A 336 8.29 8.97 -9.09
N TYR A 337 9.48 8.38 -8.94
CA TYR A 337 9.76 7.33 -7.94
C TYR A 337 8.83 6.12 -8.03
N HIS A 338 8.32 5.83 -9.23
CA HIS A 338 7.28 4.84 -9.51
C HIS A 338 5.87 5.14 -9.00
N PHE A 339 5.57 6.41 -8.72
CA PHE A 339 4.25 6.93 -8.31
C PHE A 339 3.66 7.89 -9.36
N HIS A 340 2.33 7.96 -9.42
CA HIS A 340 1.61 8.88 -10.29
C HIS A 340 1.14 10.08 -9.47
N ASN A 341 1.78 11.22 -9.64
CA ASN A 341 1.26 12.46 -9.05
C ASN A 341 0.16 13.03 -9.95
N ARG A 342 -1.05 13.19 -9.42
CA ARG A 342 -2.23 13.68 -10.15
C ARG A 342 -3.03 14.65 -9.29
N GLN A 343 -3.75 15.53 -9.97
CA GLN A 343 -4.72 16.44 -9.36
C GLN A 343 -6.07 16.22 -10.01
N LYS A 344 -7.10 16.05 -9.18
CA LYS A 344 -8.49 15.92 -9.65
C LYS A 344 -9.38 16.87 -8.89
N LYS A 345 -10.39 17.42 -9.56
CA LYS A 345 -11.47 18.18 -8.91
C LYS A 345 -12.63 17.22 -8.66
N ALA A 346 -13.02 17.06 -7.41
CA ALA A 346 -14.14 16.21 -7.00
C ALA A 346 -14.95 16.96 -5.94
N ALA A 347 -16.28 17.03 -6.11
CA ALA A 347 -17.19 17.76 -5.22
C ALA A 347 -16.71 19.19 -4.88
N GLY A 348 -16.23 19.93 -5.89
CA GLY A 348 -15.71 21.30 -5.71
C GLY A 348 -14.33 21.40 -5.07
N ARG A 349 -13.76 20.31 -4.55
CA ARG A 349 -12.44 20.27 -3.89
C ARG A 349 -11.37 19.74 -4.83
N ARG A 350 -10.15 20.27 -4.69
CA ARG A 350 -8.97 19.72 -5.35
C ARG A 350 -8.41 18.60 -4.50
N VAL A 351 -8.30 17.41 -5.09
CA VAL A 351 -7.72 16.20 -4.48
C VAL A 351 -6.38 15.93 -5.15
N HIS A 352 -5.35 15.82 -4.34
CA HIS A 352 -4.02 15.39 -4.77
C HIS A 352 -3.91 13.88 -4.56
N MET A 353 -3.52 13.18 -5.60
CA MET A 353 -3.31 11.73 -5.59
C MET A 353 -1.84 11.48 -5.90
N ILE A 354 -1.18 10.65 -5.10
CA ILE A 354 0.23 10.26 -5.28
C ILE A 354 0.30 8.74 -5.42
#